data_AF-A0A9C5ZHB0-F1
#
_entry.id   AF-A0A9C5ZHB0-F1
#
_cell.length_a   1.000
_cell.length_b   1.000
_cell.length_c   1.000
_cell.angle_alpha   90.00
_cell.angle_beta   90.00
_cell.angle_gamma   90.00
#
_symmetry.space_group_name_H-M   'P 1'
#
loop_
_entity.id
_entity.type
_entity.pdbx_description
1 polymer ?
#
loop_
_entity_poly.entity_id
_entity_poly.type
_entity_poly.pdbx_seq_one_letter_code
_entity_poly.pdbx_strand_id
1 'polypeptide(L)'
;MEDDFFNVLEAKRELRQGIVGCQKRGLVYSVKWLAEMCHGFADVDTDGEDEKDNFDIKMLEGIAPKEYDNYFLAKSYFDVREYNRAKATKSRKKNRKQSGNQ
;
A
#
# COMPACT_ATOMS: atom_id res chain seq x y z
N MET A 1 25.21 12.28 -19.24
CA MET A 1 24.88 12.03 -17.84
C MET A 1 23.38 11.78 -17.86
N GLU A 2 23.04 10.55 -18.23
CA GLU A 2 21.69 10.14 -18.65
C GLU A 2 20.87 9.82 -17.40
N ASP A 3 19.87 10.66 -17.14
CA ASP A 3 18.62 10.37 -16.45
C ASP A 3 18.67 9.47 -15.20
N ASP A 4 19.23 9.97 -14.10
CA ASP A 4 18.87 9.57 -12.72
C ASP A 4 17.44 10.08 -12.36
N PHE A 5 16.49 9.88 -13.28
CA PHE A 5 15.14 10.39 -13.20
C PHE A 5 14.33 9.45 -12.33
N PHE A 6 14.20 9.78 -11.04
CA PHE A 6 13.30 9.18 -10.05
C PHE A 6 12.51 7.97 -10.56
N ASN A 7 13.03 6.76 -10.33
CA ASN A 7 12.32 5.54 -10.67
C ASN A 7 11.15 5.35 -9.68
N VAL A 8 9.96 5.79 -10.10
CA VAL A 8 8.74 5.75 -9.28
C VAL A 8 8.37 4.31 -8.90
N LEU A 9 8.70 3.32 -9.75
CA LEU A 9 8.48 1.91 -9.46
C LEU A 9 9.40 1.41 -8.35
N GLU A 10 10.68 1.79 -8.41
CA GLU A 10 11.67 1.48 -7.38
C GLU A 10 11.29 2.13 -6.04
N ALA A 11 10.92 3.40 -6.03
CA ALA A 11 10.44 4.09 -4.83
C ALA A 11 9.21 3.40 -4.23
N LYS A 12 8.25 2.95 -5.05
CA LYS A 12 7.08 2.21 -4.58
C LYS A 12 7.46 0.84 -3.99
N ARG A 13 8.45 0.16 -4.56
CA ARG A 13 9.00 -1.10 -4.05
C ARG A 13 9.67 -0.90 -2.68
N GLU A 14 10.52 0.11 -2.55
CA GLU A 14 11.18 0.44 -1.29
C GLU A 14 10.19 0.82 -0.19
N LEU A 15 9.14 1.59 -0.51
CA LEU A 15 8.08 1.91 0.43
C LEU A 15 7.38 0.64 0.94
N ARG A 16 7.07 -0.31 0.06
CA ARG A 16 6.45 -1.59 0.42
C ARG A 16 7.35 -2.43 1.34
N GLN A 17 8.64 -2.52 1.02
CA GLN A 17 9.62 -3.21 1.87
C GLN A 17 9.77 -2.52 3.24
N GLY A 18 9.81 -1.18 3.24
CA GLY A 18 9.85 -0.37 4.44
C GLY A 18 8.64 -0.60 5.36
N ILE A 19 7.44 -0.70 4.78
CA ILE A 19 6.21 -1.02 5.54
C ILE A 19 6.38 -2.34 6.28
N VAL A 20 6.76 -3.42 5.59
CA VAL A 20 6.93 -4.74 6.21
C VAL A 20 8.05 -4.72 7.26
N GLY A 21 9.17 -4.06 6.96
CA GLY A 21 10.28 -3.91 7.89
C GLY A 21 9.92 -3.16 9.16
N CYS A 22 9.17 -2.07 9.05
CA CYS A 22 8.69 -1.28 10.19
C CYS A 22 7.60 -2.03 10.96
N GLN A 23 6.72 -2.77 10.28
CA GLN A 23 5.69 -3.61 10.93
C GLN A 23 6.31 -4.70 11.80
N LYS A 24 7.31 -5.44 11.27
CA LYS A 24 8.04 -6.47 12.03
C LYS A 24 8.70 -5.91 13.31
N ARG A 25 9.00 -4.60 13.37
CA ARG A 25 9.64 -3.91 14.50
C ARG A 25 8.66 -3.16 15.41
N GLY A 26 7.36 -3.16 15.11
CA GLY A 26 6.36 -2.43 15.89
C GLY A 26 6.37 -0.90 15.72
N LEU A 27 6.99 -0.38 14.66
CA LEU A 27 7.08 1.07 14.39
C LEU A 27 5.80 1.60 13.72
N VAL A 28 4.68 1.57 14.46
CA VAL A 28 3.32 1.78 13.90
C VAL A 28 3.12 3.16 13.24
N TYR A 29 3.77 4.21 13.74
CA TYR A 29 3.67 5.55 13.16
C TYR A 29 4.45 5.68 11.86
N SER A 30 5.63 5.05 11.76
CA SER A 30 6.40 4.97 10.52
C SER A 30 5.65 4.18 9.45
N VAL A 31 5.02 3.06 9.85
CA VAL A 31 4.16 2.26 8.97
C VAL A 31 3.00 3.10 8.42
N LYS A 32 2.35 3.90 9.26
CA LYS A 32 1.28 4.82 8.81
C LYS A 32 1.78 5.80 7.76
N TRP A 33 2.89 6.47 8.02
CA TRP A 33 3.45 7.44 7.08
C TRP A 33 3.83 6.78 5.73
N LEU A 34 4.53 5.64 5.78
CA LEU A 34 4.92 4.90 4.58
C LEU A 34 3.68 4.40 3.79
N ALA A 35 2.63 3.97 4.49
CA ALA A 35 1.38 3.53 3.85
C ALA A 35 0.62 4.70 3.20
N GLU A 36 0.63 5.89 3.80
CA GLU A 36 0.05 7.09 3.20
C GLU A 36 0.82 7.52 1.94
N MET A 37 2.16 7.47 1.97
CA MET A 37 2.99 7.73 0.79
C MET A 37 2.74 6.70 -0.31
N CYS A 38 2.73 5.40 0.03
CA CYS A 38 2.47 4.32 -0.92
C CYS A 38 1.07 4.43 -1.56
N HIS A 39 0.07 4.90 -0.81
CA HIS A 39 -1.27 5.17 -1.35
C HIS A 39 -1.29 6.34 -2.34
N GLY A 40 -0.42 7.34 -2.18
CA GLY A 40 -0.22 8.41 -3.15
C GLY A 40 0.26 7.90 -4.52
N PHE A 41 0.93 6.74 -4.55
CA PHE A 41 1.38 6.05 -5.77
C PHE A 41 0.41 4.95 -6.24
N ALA A 42 -0.86 4.97 -5.80
CA ALA A 42 -1.83 3.93 -6.14
C ALA A 42 -2.16 3.83 -7.65
N ASP A 43 -1.97 4.92 -8.40
CA ASP A 43 -2.21 4.96 -9.85
C ASP A 43 -1.03 4.43 -10.68
N VAL A 44 0.09 4.07 -10.03
CA VAL A 44 1.25 3.45 -10.68
C VAL A 44 1.08 1.93 -10.64
N ASP A 45 0.75 1.34 -11.79
CA ASP A 45 0.62 -0.10 -11.95
C ASP A 45 2.00 -0.78 -11.87
N THR A 46 2.25 -1.49 -10.78
CA THR A 46 3.41 -2.40 -10.62
C THR A 46 3.16 -3.77 -11.25
N ASP A 47 2.16 -3.90 -12.11
CA ASP A 47 1.64 -5.17 -12.65
C ASP A 47 2.64 -5.93 -13.54
N GLY A 48 3.82 -5.37 -13.81
CA GLY A 48 4.84 -5.97 -14.67
C GLY A 48 6.10 -6.50 -13.97
N GLU A 49 6.32 -6.23 -12.67
CA GLU A 49 7.59 -6.57 -12.02
C GLU A 49 7.45 -7.78 -11.09
N ASP A 50 7.86 -8.93 -11.63
CA ASP A 50 8.26 -10.19 -11.01
C ASP A 50 7.76 -10.50 -9.59
N GLU A 51 6.99 -11.59 -9.48
CA GLU A 51 6.60 -12.28 -8.24
C GLU A 51 7.77 -12.69 -7.30
N LYS A 52 9.03 -12.48 -7.73
CA LYS A 52 10.23 -12.86 -6.98
C LYS A 52 10.56 -11.91 -5.82
N ASP A 53 10.24 -10.62 -5.92
CA ASP A 53 10.58 -9.63 -4.88
C ASP A 53 9.49 -9.44 -3.82
N ASN A 54 8.32 -10.03 -4.02
CA ASN A 54 7.19 -9.93 -3.10
C ASN A 54 7.22 -10.97 -1.97
N PHE A 55 8.34 -11.66 -1.75
CA PHE A 55 8.45 -12.79 -0.81
C PHE A 55 8.01 -12.44 0.62
N ASP A 56 8.26 -11.20 1.05
CA ASP A 56 7.83 -10.68 2.36
C ASP A 56 6.35 -10.24 2.41
N ILE A 57 5.73 -9.99 1.25
CA ILE A 57 4.31 -9.63 1.09
C ILE A 57 3.44 -10.88 0.84
N LYS A 58 4.03 -12.04 0.52
CA LYS A 58 3.33 -13.34 0.42
C LYS A 58 2.62 -13.78 1.70
N MET A 59 2.80 -13.07 2.81
CA MET A 59 2.03 -13.24 4.05
C MET A 59 0.55 -12.79 3.94
N LEU A 60 0.15 -12.17 2.82
CA LEU A 60 -1.22 -11.70 2.57
C LEU A 60 -1.97 -12.65 1.64
N GLU A 61 -2.09 -13.91 2.09
CA GLU A 61 -2.87 -14.94 1.40
C GLU A 61 -4.33 -14.46 1.24
N GLY A 62 -4.81 -14.37 0.00
CA GLY A 62 -6.19 -13.98 -0.33
C GLY A 62 -6.44 -12.49 -0.61
N ILE A 63 -5.40 -11.63 -0.64
CA ILE A 63 -5.54 -10.23 -1.08
C ILE A 63 -4.88 -10.05 -2.44
N ALA A 64 -5.61 -9.47 -3.40
CA ALA A 64 -5.06 -9.18 -4.73
C ALA A 64 -3.94 -8.12 -4.63
N PRO A 65 -2.88 -8.18 -5.46
CA PRO A 65 -1.79 -7.20 -5.43
C PRO A 65 -2.26 -5.73 -5.55
N LYS A 66 -3.31 -5.50 -6.33
CA LYS A 66 -3.98 -4.19 -6.50
C LYS A 66 -4.69 -3.67 -5.23
N GLU A 67 -4.88 -4.54 -4.26
CA GLU A 67 -5.52 -4.24 -2.98
C GLU A 67 -4.51 -4.09 -1.83
N TYR A 68 -3.22 -4.38 -2.05
CA TYR A 68 -2.17 -4.24 -1.03
C TYR A 68 -2.04 -2.81 -0.52
N ASP A 69 -1.99 -1.82 -1.41
CA ASP A 69 -1.81 -0.41 -1.02
C ASP A 69 -2.96 0.05 -0.08
N ASN A 70 -4.19 -0.40 -0.38
CA ASN A 70 -5.35 -0.17 0.46
C ASN A 70 -5.30 -0.94 1.78
N TYR A 71 -4.88 -2.20 1.73
CA TYR A 71 -4.77 -3.04 2.90
C TYR A 71 -3.78 -2.44 3.90
N PHE A 72 -2.58 -2.07 3.44
CA PHE A 72 -1.55 -1.45 4.26
C PHE A 72 -2.04 -0.15 4.90
N LEU A 73 -2.75 0.70 4.14
CA LEU A 73 -3.33 1.93 4.67
C LEU A 73 -4.41 1.67 5.73
N ALA A 74 -5.33 0.73 5.48
CA ALA A 74 -6.37 0.40 6.46
C ALA A 74 -5.77 -0.26 7.72
N LYS A 75 -4.77 -1.12 7.57
CA LYS A 75 -4.07 -1.79 8.67
C LYS A 75 -3.26 -0.80 9.49
N SER A 76 -2.57 0.14 8.86
CA SER A 76 -1.79 1.15 9.58
C SER A 76 -2.69 2.06 10.44
N TYR A 77 -3.85 2.48 9.92
CA TYR A 77 -4.86 3.20 10.72
C TYR A 77 -5.44 2.37 11.85
N PHE A 78 -5.61 1.07 11.65
CA PHE A 78 -6.02 0.17 12.71
C PHE A 78 -4.97 0.08 13.83
N ASP A 79 -3.69 -0.02 13.47
CA ASP A 79 -2.58 -0.15 14.41
C ASP A 79 -2.40 1.09 15.30
N VAL A 80 -2.66 2.29 14.76
CA VAL A 80 -2.66 3.55 15.53
C VAL A 80 -3.99 3.84 16.25
N ARG A 81 -4.92 2.88 16.27
CA ARG A 81 -6.27 3.00 16.88
C ARG A 81 -7.18 4.07 16.26
N GLU A 82 -6.91 4.47 15.02
CA GLU A 82 -7.76 5.37 14.23
C GLU A 82 -8.86 4.58 13.49
N TYR A 83 -9.73 3.88 14.23
CA TYR A 83 -10.70 2.93 13.66
C TYR A 83 -11.70 3.55 12.67
N ASN A 84 -12.09 4.81 12.90
CA ASN A 84 -13.00 5.53 12.01
C ASN A 84 -12.37 5.79 10.63
N ARG A 85 -11.07 6.10 10.61
CA ARG A 85 -10.31 6.28 9.36
C ARG A 85 -10.12 4.96 8.63
N ALA A 86 -9.78 3.89 9.34
CA ALA A 86 -9.67 2.56 8.75
C ALA A 86 -10.98 2.11 8.05
N LYS A 87 -12.14 2.38 8.66
CA LYS A 87 -13.46 2.11 8.06
C LYS A 87 -13.71 2.97 6.82
N ALA A 88 -13.39 4.27 6.89
CA ALA A 88 -13.60 5.21 5.79
C ALA A 88 -12.82 4.81 4.53
N THR A 89 -11.57 4.33 4.67
CA THR A 89 -10.75 3.84 3.56
C THR A 89 -11.42 2.68 2.82
N LYS A 90 -12.07 1.76 3.55
CA LYS A 90 -12.83 0.64 2.95
C LYS A 90 -14.15 1.09 2.31
N SER A 91 -14.85 2.05 2.92
CA SER A 91 -16.14 2.57 2.44
C SER A 91 -16.00 3.34 1.11
N ARG A 92 -14.91 4.10 0.93
CA ARG A 92 -14.67 4.93 -0.26
C ARG A 92 -14.61 4.13 -1.57
N LYS A 93 -14.10 2.88 -1.57
CA LYS A 93 -14.11 2.02 -2.78
C LYS A 93 -15.47 1.37 -3.07
N LYS A 94 -16.31 1.14 -2.05
CA LYS A 94 -17.68 0.63 -2.26
C LYS A 94 -18.52 1.63 -3.07
N ASN A 95 -18.39 2.92 -2.78
CA ASN A 95 -19.09 3.98 -3.52
C ASN A 95 -18.53 4.20 -4.94
N ARG A 96 -17.20 4.11 -5.16
CA ARG A 96 -16.61 4.22 -6.51
C ARG A 96 -17.00 3.07 -7.46
N LYS A 97 -17.24 1.86 -6.94
CA LYS A 97 -17.76 0.75 -7.76
C LYS A 97 -19.23 0.93 -8.15
N GLN A 98 -20.04 1.66 -7.37
CA GLN A 98 -21.44 1.92 -7.70
C GLN A 98 -21.62 3.09 -8.69
N SER A 99 -20.72 4.07 -8.69
CA SER A 99 -20.79 5.22 -9.62
C SER A 99 -20.28 4.96 -11.03
N GLY A 100 -19.70 3.78 -11.30
CA GLY A 100 -19.23 3.38 -12.63
C GLY A 100 -20.16 2.43 -13.37
N ASN A 101 -21.38 2.23 -12.86
CA ASN A 101 -22.38 1.31 -13.42
C ASN A 101 -23.70 2.02 -13.77
N GLN A 102 -23.63 3.31 -14.11
CA GLN A 102 -24.70 4.10 -14.71
C GLN A 102 -24.25 4.65 -16.05
#